data_AF-A0A1Y2T3P8-F1
#
_entry.id   AF-A0A1Y2T3P8-F1
#
_cell.length_a   1.000
_cell.length_b   1.000
_cell.length_c   1.000
_cell.angle_alpha   90.00
_cell.angle_beta   90.00
_cell.angle_gamma   90.00
#
_symmetry.space_group_name_H-M   'P 1'
#
loop_
_entity.id
_entity.type
_entity.pdbx_description
1 polymer ?
#
loop_
_entity_poly.entity_id
_entity_poly.type
_entity_poly.pdbx_seq_one_letter_code
_entity_poly.pdbx_strand_id
1 'polypeptide(L)'
;MLPAFLANLVVQAGERVCRWLGLPDAVTDLISGANAVFCATVLHRWLGVPVGPVVAGGIMILVPGIAFTNALRDAIAGDLVSATARGLEAFIKVTALAVGVGAALFLVGGDAVL
;
A
#
# COMPACT_ATOMS: atom_id res chain seq x y z
N MET A 1 17.50 4.71 9.59
CA MET A 1 16.99 3.33 9.46
C MET A 1 16.01 2.97 10.58
N LEU A 2 16.38 3.09 11.86
CA LEU A 2 15.46 2.84 13.00
C LEU A 2 14.13 3.63 12.94
N PRO A 3 14.12 4.94 12.59
CA PRO A 3 12.87 5.72 12.54
C PRO A 3 11.93 5.28 11.43
N ALA A 4 12.47 4.95 10.25
CA ALA A 4 11.70 4.48 9.10
C ALA A 4 11.05 3.11 9.34
N PHE A 5 11.74 2.25 10.09
CA PHE A 5 11.20 0.96 10.52
C PHE A 5 10.03 1.15 11.50
N LEU A 6 10.18 2.02 12.50
CA LEU A 6 9.11 2.33 13.46
C LEU A 6 7.90 2.99 12.79
N ALA A 7 8.11 3.90 11.85
CA ALA A 7 7.01 4.52 11.11
C ALA A 7 6.24 3.49 10.28
N ASN A 8 6.93 2.60 9.56
CA ASN A 8 6.27 1.53 8.81
C ASN A 8 5.58 0.50 9.73
N LEU A 9 6.11 0.27 10.93
CA LEU A 9 5.45 -0.56 11.95
C LEU A 9 4.13 0.08 12.43
N VAL A 10 4.12 1.39 12.67
CA VAL A 10 2.92 2.15 13.07
C VAL A 10 1.87 2.14 11.96
N VAL A 11 2.28 2.35 10.71
CA VAL A 11 1.39 2.29 9.54
C VAL A 11 0.77 0.90 9.42
N GLN A 12 1.57 -0.16 9.49
CA GLN A 12 1.08 -1.54 9.44
C GLN A 12 0.19 -1.91 10.63
N ALA A 13 0.49 -1.40 11.83
CA ALA A 13 -0.36 -1.62 12.99
C ALA A 13 -1.73 -0.96 12.80
N GLY A 14 -1.77 0.29 12.32
CA GLY A 14 -3.01 1.00 12.02
C GLY A 14 -3.83 0.33 10.91
N GLU A 15 -3.16 -0.21 9.90
CA GLU A 15 -3.80 -0.95 8.83
C GLU A 15 -4.38 -2.29 9.33
N ARG A 16 -3.65 -3.00 10.19
CA ARG A 16 -4.14 -4.23 10.83
C ARG A 16 -5.39 -3.98 11.67
N VAL A 17 -5.46 -2.82 12.34
CA VAL A 17 -6.67 -2.37 13.06
C VAL A 17 -7.82 -2.05 12.10
N CYS A 18 -7.56 -1.39 10.96
CA CYS A 18 -8.59 -1.13 9.94
C CYS A 18 -9.18 -2.42 9.36
N ARG A 19 -8.35 -3.44 9.13
CA ARG A 19 -8.83 -4.76 8.69
C ARG A 19 -9.65 -5.46 9.78
N TRP A 20 -9.28 -5.27 11.06
CA TRP A 20 -10.06 -5.76 12.19
C TRP A 20 -11.45 -5.12 12.31
N LEU A 21 -11.63 -3.91 11.78
CA LEU A 21 -12.93 -3.22 11.74
C LEU A 21 -13.86 -3.72 10.62
N GLY A 22 -13.43 -4.69 9.80
CA GLY A 22 -14.26 -5.33 8.78
C GLY A 22 -14.45 -4.51 7.50
N LEU A 23 -13.55 -3.57 7.22
CA LEU A 23 -13.59 -2.79 5.97
C LEU A 23 -13.24 -3.67 4.75
N PRO A 24 -13.79 -3.37 3.56
CA PRO A 24 -13.37 -4.02 2.32
C PRO A 24 -11.87 -3.86 2.07
N ASP A 25 -11.21 -4.88 1.52
CA ASP A 25 -9.76 -4.87 1.30
C ASP A 25 -9.29 -3.66 0.48
N ALA A 26 -10.01 -3.33 -0.59
CA ALA A 26 -9.68 -2.19 -1.45
C ALA A 26 -9.72 -0.85 -0.69
N VAL A 27 -10.68 -0.68 0.24
CA VAL A 27 -10.77 0.53 1.06
C VAL A 27 -9.61 0.58 2.06
N THR A 28 -9.23 -0.58 2.59
CA THR A 28 -8.10 -0.66 3.51
C THR A 28 -6.79 -0.31 2.82
N ASP A 29 -6.56 -0.84 1.62
CA ASP A 29 -5.36 -0.58 0.81
C ASP A 29 -5.30 0.91 0.36
N LEU A 30 -6.45 1.54 0.10
CA LEU A 30 -6.55 2.98 -0.16
C LEU A 30 -6.11 3.81 1.06
N ILE A 31 -6.68 3.52 2.24
CA ILE A 31 -6.41 4.25 3.48
C ILE A 31 -4.96 4.07 3.91
N SER A 32 -4.43 2.86 3.79
CA SER A 32 -3.05 2.56 4.19
C SER A 32 -2.03 3.19 3.25
N GLY A 33 -2.29 3.23 1.94
CA GLY A 33 -1.49 3.99 0.98
C GLY A 33 -1.39 5.48 1.35
N ALA A 34 -2.53 6.09 1.72
CA ALA A 34 -2.55 7.48 2.17
C ALA A 34 -1.82 7.68 3.51
N ASN A 35 -2.02 6.76 4.47
CA ASN A 35 -1.38 6.81 5.78
C ASN A 35 0.14 6.64 5.70
N ALA A 36 0.64 5.78 4.80
CA ALA A 36 2.06 5.57 4.58
C ALA A 36 2.77 6.87 4.17
N VAL A 37 2.16 7.63 3.26
CA VAL A 37 2.68 8.94 2.83
C VAL A 37 2.61 9.96 3.96
N PHE A 38 1.48 10.05 4.65
CA PHE A 38 1.31 10.99 5.77
C PHE A 38 2.34 10.77 6.88
N CYS A 39 2.55 9.51 7.29
CA CYS A 39 3.57 9.16 8.28
C CYS A 39 4.98 9.48 7.79
N ALA A 40 5.30 9.22 6.51
CA ALA A 40 6.60 9.53 5.96
C ALA A 40 6.88 11.05 5.95
N THR A 41 5.90 11.87 5.61
CA THR A 41 6.00 13.33 5.64
C THR A 41 6.21 13.87 7.06
N VAL A 42 5.46 13.37 8.04
CA VAL A 42 5.66 13.74 9.44
C VAL A 42 7.09 13.41 9.86
N LEU A 43 7.59 12.22 9.50
CA LEU A 43 8.95 11.82 9.84
C LEU A 43 10.04 12.67 9.17
N HIS A 44 9.82 13.09 7.92
CA HIS A 44 10.72 14.02 7.25
C HIS A 44 10.79 15.35 8.01
N ARG A 45 9.66 15.88 8.49
CA ARG A 45 9.61 17.16 9.21
C ARG A 45 10.34 17.11 10.55
N TRP A 46 10.27 15.98 11.26
CA TRP A 46 10.84 15.81 12.59
C TRP A 46 12.29 15.31 12.62
N LEU A 47 12.67 14.45 11.66
CA LEU A 47 13.94 13.72 11.69
C LEU A 47 14.77 13.85 10.39
N GLY A 48 14.27 14.58 9.38
CA GLY A 48 14.97 14.77 8.10
C GLY A 48 15.15 13.49 7.29
N VAL A 49 14.28 12.49 7.49
CA VAL A 49 14.35 11.21 6.77
C VAL A 49 13.76 11.37 5.36
N PRO A 50 14.41 10.84 4.31
CA PRO A 50 13.89 10.91 2.96
C PRO A 50 12.58 10.12 2.83
N VAL A 51 11.56 10.74 2.22
CA VAL A 51 10.20 10.16 2.13
C VAL A 51 10.13 9.02 1.12
N GLY A 52 10.80 9.14 -0.04
CA GLY A 52 10.77 8.12 -1.10
C GLY A 52 11.06 6.70 -0.60
N PRO A 53 12.18 6.45 0.09
CA PRO A 53 12.50 5.12 0.64
C PRO A 53 11.49 4.61 1.68
N VAL A 54 10.88 5.51 2.47
CA VAL A 54 9.90 5.13 3.50
C VAL A 54 8.60 4.67 2.83
N VAL A 55 8.12 5.43 1.84
CA VAL A 55 6.91 5.11 1.08
C VAL A 55 7.10 3.85 0.25
N ALA A 56 8.25 3.70 -0.43
CA ALA A 56 8.57 2.49 -1.19
C ALA A 56 8.60 1.24 -0.30
N GLY A 57 9.18 1.35 0.90
CA GLY A 57 9.20 0.25 1.88
C GLY A 57 7.81 -0.13 2.40
N GLY A 58 6.93 0.86 2.57
CA GLY A 58 5.52 0.61 2.93
C GLY A 58 4.76 -0.10 1.81
N ILE A 59 4.82 0.45 0.59
CA ILE A 59 4.12 -0.13 -0.58
C ILE A 59 4.54 -1.58 -0.83
N MET A 60 5.83 -1.90 -0.71
CA MET A 60 6.33 -3.25 -0.98
C MET A 60 5.67 -4.35 -0.13
N ILE A 61 5.20 -4.01 1.08
CA ILE A 61 4.49 -4.96 1.96
C ILE A 61 3.03 -5.13 1.55
N LEU A 62 2.41 -4.07 1.01
CA LEU A 62 0.99 -4.02 0.70
C LEU A 62 0.65 -4.56 -0.69
N VAL A 63 1.62 -4.57 -1.63
CA VAL A 63 1.36 -5.03 -3.00
C VAL A 63 0.85 -6.49 -2.97
N PRO A 64 -0.33 -6.77 -3.56
CA PRO A 64 -0.93 -8.10 -3.58
C PRO A 64 -0.25 -9.00 -4.62
N GLY A 65 1.06 -9.20 -4.47
CA GLY A 65 1.88 -10.01 -5.39
C GLY A 65 1.44 -11.47 -5.41
N ILE A 66 1.10 -12.04 -4.26
CA ILE A 66 0.65 -13.44 -4.16
C ILE A 66 -0.67 -13.66 -4.92
N ALA A 67 -1.62 -12.73 -4.84
CA ALA A 67 -2.88 -12.82 -5.57
C ALA A 67 -2.65 -12.78 -7.09
N PHE A 68 -1.76 -11.90 -7.55
CA PHE A 68 -1.37 -11.81 -8.95
C PHE A 68 -0.64 -13.07 -9.45
N THR A 69 0.33 -13.58 -8.68
CA THR A 69 1.05 -14.81 -9.01
C THR A 69 0.10 -16.02 -9.02
N ASN A 70 -0.85 -16.09 -8.09
CA ASN A 70 -1.86 -17.15 -8.07
C ASN A 70 -2.76 -17.08 -9.30
N ALA A 71 -3.24 -15.89 -9.68
CA ALA A 71 -4.04 -15.70 -10.89
C ALA A 71 -3.30 -16.21 -12.15
N LEU A 72 -2.00 -15.92 -12.27
CA LEU A 72 -1.17 -16.43 -13.37
C LEU A 72 -1.02 -17.95 -13.32
N ARG A 73 -0.82 -18.52 -12.13
CA ARG A 73 -0.73 -19.98 -11.94
C ARG A 73 -2.00 -20.67 -12.40
N ASP A 74 -3.16 -20.12 -12.07
CA ASP A 74 -4.45 -20.71 -12.44
C ASP A 74 -4.73 -20.56 -13.93
N ALA A 75 -4.32 -19.43 -14.53
CA ALA A 75 -4.39 -19.25 -15.98
C ALA A 75 -3.55 -20.30 -16.72
N ILE A 76 -2.34 -20.59 -16.24
CA ILE A 76 -1.47 -21.64 -16.80
C ILE A 76 -2.07 -23.03 -16.58
N ALA A 77 -2.73 -23.26 -15.43
CA ALA A 77 -3.42 -24.52 -15.12
C ALA A 77 -4.75 -24.70 -15.88
N GLY A 78 -5.21 -23.69 -16.62
CA GLY A 78 -6.45 -23.73 -17.41
C GLY A 78 -7.72 -23.32 -16.65
N ASP A 79 -7.61 -22.88 -15.39
CA ASP A 79 -8.74 -22.36 -14.60
C ASP A 79 -8.90 -20.85 -14.81
N LEU A 80 -9.56 -20.49 -15.91
CA LEU A 80 -9.74 -19.09 -16.31
C LEU A 80 -10.71 -18.33 -15.41
N VAL A 81 -11.71 -19.00 -14.82
CA VAL A 81 -12.67 -18.36 -13.90
C VAL A 81 -11.94 -17.93 -12.63
N SER A 82 -11.11 -18.80 -12.07
CA SER A 82 -10.32 -18.46 -10.89
C SER A 82 -9.22 -17.45 -11.19
N ALA A 83 -8.56 -17.57 -12.36
CA ALA A 83 -7.56 -16.61 -12.82
C ALA A 83 -8.13 -15.19 -12.96
N THR A 84 -9.29 -15.05 -13.60
CA THR A 84 -9.93 -13.73 -13.78
C THR A 84 -10.43 -13.14 -12.47
N ALA A 85 -11.03 -13.93 -11.59
CA ALA A 85 -11.46 -13.47 -10.27
C ALA A 85 -10.29 -12.94 -9.43
N ARG A 86 -9.22 -13.74 -9.27
CA ARG A 86 -8.03 -13.34 -8.49
C ARG A 86 -7.25 -12.21 -9.15
N GLY A 87 -7.18 -12.20 -10.48
CA GLY A 87 -6.54 -11.13 -11.25
C GLY A 87 -7.25 -9.80 -11.07
N LEU A 88 -8.58 -9.80 -11.14
CA LEU A 88 -9.39 -8.59 -10.93
C LEU A 88 -9.30 -8.09 -9.48
N GLU A 89 -9.33 -9.01 -8.50
CA GLU A 89 -9.13 -8.66 -7.09
C GLU A 89 -7.77 -7.98 -6.86
N ALA A 90 -6.69 -8.57 -7.38
CA ALA A 90 -5.35 -7.99 -7.29
C ALA A 90 -5.28 -6.62 -7.97
N PHE A 91 -5.92 -6.47 -9.14
CA PHE A 91 -5.95 -5.21 -9.88
C PHE A 91 -6.65 -4.10 -9.09
N ILE A 92 -7.85 -4.36 -8.54
CA ILE A 92 -8.60 -3.38 -7.75
C ILE A 92 -7.79 -2.94 -6.52
N LYS A 93 -7.14 -3.88 -5.83
CA LYS A 93 -6.29 -3.59 -4.66
C LYS A 93 -5.10 -2.70 -5.02
N VAL A 94 -4.38 -3.02 -6.11
CA VAL A 94 -3.25 -2.20 -6.59
C VAL A 94 -3.71 -0.81 -7.00
N THR A 95 -4.83 -0.69 -7.72
CA THR A 95 -5.37 0.62 -8.11
C THR A 95 -5.78 1.44 -6.89
N ALA A 96 -6.46 0.84 -5.91
CA ALA A 96 -6.85 1.53 -4.68
C ALA A 96 -5.63 2.02 -3.90
N LEU A 97 -4.60 1.17 -3.74
CA LEU A 97 -3.33 1.52 -3.12
C LEU A 97 -2.65 2.70 -3.85
N ALA A 98 -2.54 2.61 -5.18
CA ALA A 98 -1.91 3.64 -6.00
C ALA A 98 -2.64 4.99 -5.91
N VAL A 99 -3.98 4.97 -5.90
CA VAL A 99 -4.80 6.17 -5.72
C VAL A 99 -4.59 6.76 -4.33
N GLY A 100 -4.52 5.93 -3.28
CA GLY A 100 -4.31 6.39 -1.91
C GLY A 100 -2.96 7.09 -1.72
N VAL A 101 -1.90 6.46 -2.23
CA VAL A 101 -0.54 7.02 -2.23
C VAL A 101 -0.49 8.30 -3.07
N GLY A 102 -1.01 8.26 -4.31
CA GLY A 102 -0.97 9.40 -5.22
C GLY A 102 -1.75 10.60 -4.70
N ALA A 103 -2.95 10.38 -4.16
CA ALA A 103 -3.76 11.44 -3.57
C ALA A 103 -3.08 12.07 -2.35
N ALA A 104 -2.46 11.26 -1.48
CA ALA A 104 -1.74 11.76 -0.31
C ALA A 104 -0.47 12.53 -0.70
N LEU A 105 0.28 12.06 -1.70
CA LEU A 105 1.45 12.80 -2.22
C LEU A 105 1.02 14.13 -2.83
N PHE A 106 -0.08 14.16 -3.58
CA PHE A 106 -0.63 15.40 -4.14
C PHE A 106 -1.03 16.39 -3.05
N LEU A 107 -1.72 15.93 -1.99
CA LEU A 107 -2.13 16.76 -0.87
C LEU A 107 -0.97 17.36 -0.07
N VAL A 108 0.13 16.62 0.06
CA VAL A 108 1.32 17.03 0.81
C VAL A 108 2.24 17.97 0.01
N GLY A 109 2.05 18.09 -1.31
CA GLY A 109 2.96 18.81 -2.20
C GLY A 109 4.17 17.94 -2.55
N GLY A 110 3.94 16.82 -3.24
CA GLY A 110 4.92 15.79 -3.56
C GLY A 110 6.19 16.29 -4.24
N ASP A 111 6.15 17.46 -4.89
CA ASP A 111 7.29 18.13 -5.52
C ASP A 111 8.32 18.66 -4.50
N ALA A 112 7.90 18.89 -3.25
CA ALA A 112 8.76 19.35 -2.16
C ALA A 112 9.32 18.20 -1.31
N VAL A 113 8.89 16.95 -1.55
CA VAL A 113 9.04 15.82 -0.62
C VAL A 113 9.71 14.59 -1.26
N LEU A 114 9.64 14.44 -2.59
CA LEU A 114 10.38 13.45 -3.38
C LEU A 114 11.73 13.99 -3.84
#